data_AF-A0A6G2DWQ7-F1
#
_entry.id   AF-A0A6G2DWQ7-F1
#
_cell.length_a   1.000
_cell.length_b   1.000
_cell.length_c   1.000
_cell.angle_alpha   90.00
_cell.angle_beta   90.00
_cell.angle_gamma   90.00
#
_symmetry.space_group_name_H-M   'P 1'
#
loop_
_entity.id
_entity.type
_entity.pdbx_description
1 polymer ?
#
loop_
_entity_poly.entity_id
_entity_poly.type
_entity_poly.pdbx_seq_one_letter_code
_entity_poly.pdbx_strand_id
1 'polypeptide(L)'
;SEDDTTKKSNIFIDNVEMYQLSKGNSYKKIWRDDFDGEQLNKKYWGYELGSIRGWEQQHYVRSDENVFLRSGNLVLRATNRSKEDQYFNPRNNHRKVVYNSGSVRTHGKVEFLYGKLEMRAKLPKGQGVFPAFWTLGSDFTLDGKINPVQGRGWPSTGEIDIMELVGERNSNGSGNKTVYQTLHYGQSDNDDGKFAGRGTAFKLSSGNFNDSYHTFSIDWYK
;
A
#
# COMPACT_ATOMS: atom_id res chain seq x y z
N SER A 1 -5.37 -6.84 -25.63
CA SER A 1 -6.03 -7.63 -24.58
C SER A 1 -4.97 -8.04 -23.57
N GLU A 2 -5.15 -7.72 -22.29
CA GLU A 2 -4.28 -8.26 -21.23
C GLU A 2 -4.67 -9.72 -20.96
N ASP A 3 -3.68 -10.61 -20.83
CA ASP A 3 -3.92 -11.99 -20.47
C ASP A 3 -4.37 -12.10 -19.00
N ASP A 4 -5.14 -13.14 -18.69
CA ASP A 4 -5.76 -13.38 -17.38
C ASP A 4 -4.75 -13.41 -16.22
N THR A 5 -3.52 -13.87 -16.45
CA THR A 5 -2.43 -13.87 -15.46
C THR A 5 -1.99 -12.45 -15.11
N THR A 6 -1.83 -11.57 -16.11
CA THR A 6 -1.46 -10.15 -15.88
C THR A 6 -2.57 -9.37 -15.19
N LYS A 7 -3.85 -9.71 -15.41
CA LYS A 7 -4.96 -9.09 -14.67
C LYS A 7 -5.00 -9.52 -13.20
N LYS A 8 -4.60 -10.77 -12.92
CA LYS A 8 -4.55 -11.31 -11.56
C LYS A 8 -3.42 -10.71 -10.72
N SER A 9 -2.35 -10.20 -11.33
CA SER A 9 -1.25 -9.54 -10.62
C SER A 9 -1.46 -8.06 -10.30
N ASN A 10 -2.55 -7.45 -10.80
CA ASN A 10 -2.79 -6.02 -10.64
C ASN A 10 -3.70 -5.73 -9.45
N ILE A 11 -3.42 -4.64 -8.74
CA ILE A 11 -4.43 -3.98 -7.90
C ILE A 11 -5.16 -2.94 -8.76
N PHE A 12 -6.49 -2.92 -8.63
CA PHE A 12 -7.35 -1.91 -9.24
C PHE A 12 -7.99 -1.11 -8.11
N ILE A 13 -7.59 0.15 -7.97
CA ILE A 13 -8.08 1.06 -6.93
C ILE A 13 -9.09 1.99 -7.58
N ASP A 14 -10.34 1.90 -7.14
CA ASP A 14 -11.47 2.65 -7.68
C ASP A 14 -11.54 4.05 -7.08
N ASN A 15 -11.36 4.17 -5.76
CA ASN A 15 -11.28 5.46 -5.10
C ASN A 15 -10.56 5.35 -3.74
N VAL A 16 -10.09 6.51 -3.25
CA VAL A 16 -9.66 6.70 -1.87
C VAL A 16 -10.39 7.90 -1.30
N GLU A 17 -10.89 7.78 -0.07
CA GLU A 17 -11.72 8.79 0.58
C GLU A 17 -11.27 9.04 2.01
N MET A 18 -11.37 10.30 2.42
CA MET A 18 -11.14 10.70 3.80
C MET A 18 -12.38 11.43 4.32
N TYR A 19 -12.75 11.10 5.54
CA TYR A 19 -13.87 11.68 6.25
C TYR A 19 -13.42 12.18 7.61
N GLN A 20 -13.96 13.30 8.05
CA GLN A 20 -13.77 13.79 9.41
C GLN A 20 -15.02 13.49 10.24
N LEU A 21 -14.84 13.09 11.50
CA LEU A 21 -15.94 12.97 12.44
C LEU A 21 -16.47 14.37 12.79
N SER A 22 -17.75 14.61 12.53
CA SER A 22 -18.41 15.88 12.81
C SER A 22 -19.12 15.87 14.16
N LYS A 23 -19.49 17.07 14.66
CA LYS A 23 -20.29 17.20 15.89
C LYS A 23 -21.65 16.51 15.67
N GLY A 24 -21.88 15.41 16.38
CA GLY A 24 -23.09 14.56 16.22
C GLY A 24 -22.81 13.12 15.78
N ASN A 25 -21.55 12.65 15.83
CA ASN A 25 -21.14 11.29 15.49
C ASN A 25 -21.43 10.89 14.03
N SER A 26 -21.41 11.85 13.10
CA SER A 26 -21.54 11.59 11.66
C SER A 26 -20.26 11.93 10.90
N TYR A 27 -19.96 11.16 9.86
CA TYR A 27 -18.78 11.36 9.00
C TYR A 27 -19.07 12.36 7.88
N LYS A 28 -18.23 13.38 7.75
CA LYS A 28 -18.25 14.33 6.62
C LYS A 28 -17.04 14.06 5.72
N LYS A 29 -17.28 13.78 4.44
CA LYS A 29 -16.22 13.64 3.43
C LYS A 29 -15.44 14.95 3.29
N ILE A 30 -14.12 14.89 3.43
CA ILE A 30 -13.22 16.05 3.33
C ILE A 30 -12.29 15.96 2.12
N TRP A 31 -12.03 14.76 1.62
CA TRP A 31 -11.18 14.55 0.46
C TRP A 31 -11.56 13.24 -0.23
N ARG A 32 -11.41 13.20 -1.56
CA ARG A 32 -11.65 12.03 -2.42
C ARG A 32 -10.80 12.14 -3.68
N ASP A 33 -10.27 11.01 -4.13
CA ASP A 33 -9.75 10.83 -5.49
C ASP A 33 -10.43 9.62 -6.12
N ASP A 34 -11.04 9.84 -7.29
CA ASP A 34 -11.76 8.87 -8.11
C ASP A 34 -10.90 8.28 -9.24
N PHE A 35 -9.69 8.80 -9.44
CA PHE A 35 -8.78 8.33 -10.48
C PHE A 35 -9.37 8.37 -11.91
N ASP A 36 -10.32 9.30 -12.15
CA ASP A 36 -10.96 9.52 -13.46
C ASP A 36 -10.12 10.36 -14.44
N GLY A 37 -8.95 10.83 -14.01
CA GLY A 37 -8.03 11.57 -14.86
C GLY A 37 -7.31 10.70 -15.91
N GLU A 38 -6.60 11.36 -16.83
CA GLU A 38 -5.71 10.67 -17.78
C GLU A 38 -4.40 10.19 -17.13
N GLN A 39 -3.96 10.89 -16.07
CA GLN A 39 -2.74 10.62 -15.32
C GLN A 39 -2.97 10.82 -13.84
N LEU A 40 -2.13 10.18 -13.01
CA LEU A 40 -2.14 10.33 -11.57
C LEU A 40 -2.08 11.82 -11.17
N ASN A 41 -2.99 12.26 -10.31
CA ASN A 41 -3.04 13.64 -9.87
C ASN A 41 -1.84 13.97 -8.95
N LYS A 42 -0.83 14.63 -9.50
CA LYS A 42 0.41 14.98 -8.79
C LYS A 42 0.23 16.03 -7.69
N LYS A 43 -0.94 16.68 -7.60
CA LYS A 43 -1.27 17.51 -6.43
C LYS A 43 -1.56 16.65 -5.20
N TYR A 44 -2.06 15.43 -5.39
CA TYR A 44 -2.42 14.52 -4.29
C TYR A 44 -1.36 13.43 -4.08
N TRP A 45 -0.78 12.91 -5.16
CA TRP A 45 0.09 11.74 -5.11
C TRP A 45 1.51 12.03 -5.60
N GLY A 46 2.48 11.37 -4.97
CA GLY A 46 3.84 11.22 -5.45
C GLY A 46 4.18 9.74 -5.64
N TYR A 47 5.19 9.45 -6.46
CA TYR A 47 5.69 8.09 -6.67
C TYR A 47 6.76 7.75 -5.64
N GLU A 48 6.78 6.49 -5.19
CA GLU A 48 7.96 5.94 -4.55
C GLU A 48 8.84 5.27 -5.61
N LEU A 49 10.18 5.35 -5.47
CA LEU A 49 11.13 4.91 -6.49
C LEU A 49 12.25 4.08 -5.87
N GLY A 50 12.63 3.00 -6.55
CA GLY A 50 13.73 2.12 -6.13
C GLY A 50 13.32 0.97 -5.21
N SER A 51 14.32 0.30 -4.62
CA SER A 51 14.13 -0.66 -3.53
C SER A 51 14.16 0.08 -2.20
N ILE A 52 12.96 0.36 -1.68
CA ILE A 52 12.78 1.28 -0.55
C ILE A 52 12.62 0.57 0.79
N ARG A 53 12.05 -0.65 0.81
CA ARG A 53 11.71 -1.35 2.07
C ARG A 53 12.09 -2.83 2.03
N GLY A 54 12.28 -3.37 3.22
CA GLY A 54 12.42 -4.80 3.49
C GLY A 54 13.43 -5.53 2.61
N TRP A 55 13.19 -6.82 2.45
CA TRP A 55 13.97 -7.72 1.60
C TRP A 55 13.18 -8.12 0.37
N GLU A 56 12.42 -7.19 -0.18
CA GLU A 56 11.46 -7.47 -1.24
C GLU A 56 12.16 -7.54 -2.61
N GLN A 57 11.47 -8.06 -3.62
CA GLN A 57 12.04 -8.37 -4.94
C GLN A 57 11.65 -7.36 -6.03
N GLN A 58 10.96 -6.29 -5.67
CA GLN A 58 10.54 -5.23 -6.58
C GLN A 58 11.43 -3.99 -6.49
N HIS A 59 11.50 -3.29 -7.62
CA HIS A 59 11.99 -1.92 -7.73
C HIS A 59 10.79 -1.05 -8.13
N TYR A 60 10.45 -0.03 -7.34
CA TYR A 60 9.36 0.85 -7.71
C TYR A 60 9.78 1.81 -8.82
N VAL A 61 8.92 1.98 -9.83
CA VAL A 61 9.19 2.81 -11.00
C VAL A 61 8.04 3.76 -11.27
N ARG A 62 8.37 4.90 -11.89
CA ARG A 62 7.40 5.81 -12.49
C ARG A 62 7.28 5.48 -13.99
N SER A 63 6.58 4.40 -14.30
CA SER A 63 6.30 3.97 -15.67
C SER A 63 4.79 3.83 -15.86
N ASP A 64 4.29 4.22 -17.03
CA ASP A 64 2.89 3.99 -17.43
C ASP A 64 2.59 2.49 -17.60
N GLU A 65 3.61 1.63 -17.53
CA GLU A 65 3.43 0.19 -17.43
C GLU A 65 3.08 -0.27 -16.00
N ASN A 66 3.54 0.43 -14.96
CA ASN A 66 3.42 -0.02 -13.57
C ASN A 66 2.45 0.83 -12.74
N VAL A 67 2.25 2.09 -13.11
CA VAL A 67 1.35 3.03 -12.44
C VAL A 67 0.60 3.83 -13.49
N PHE A 68 -0.66 3.49 -13.72
CA PHE A 68 -1.47 4.14 -14.75
C PHE A 68 -2.94 4.20 -14.35
N LEU A 69 -3.67 5.13 -14.97
CA LEU A 69 -5.11 5.25 -14.81
C LEU A 69 -5.82 4.54 -15.96
N ARG A 70 -6.83 3.74 -15.65
CA ARG A 70 -7.62 3.04 -16.66
C ARG A 70 -9.02 2.75 -16.17
N SER A 71 -10.02 3.22 -16.92
CA SER A 71 -11.43 2.95 -16.65
C SER A 71 -11.83 3.34 -15.21
N GLY A 72 -11.51 4.57 -14.79
CA GLY A 72 -11.83 5.07 -13.44
C GLY A 72 -11.10 4.34 -12.31
N ASN A 73 -9.91 3.81 -12.59
CA ASN A 73 -9.10 3.12 -11.58
C ASN A 73 -7.64 3.56 -11.67
N LEU A 74 -7.01 3.73 -10.52
CA LEU A 74 -5.56 3.61 -10.40
C LEU A 74 -5.17 2.14 -10.45
N VAL A 75 -4.32 1.79 -11.40
CA VAL A 75 -3.79 0.43 -11.56
C VAL A 75 -2.32 0.44 -11.16
N LEU A 76 -1.97 -0.38 -10.15
CA LEU A 76 -0.57 -0.71 -9.85
C LEU A 76 -0.30 -2.13 -10.33
N ARG A 77 0.67 -2.26 -11.23
CA ARG A 77 1.02 -3.52 -11.87
C ARG A 77 2.47 -3.89 -11.58
N ALA A 78 2.68 -5.14 -11.17
CA ALA A 78 4.00 -5.73 -11.13
C ALA A 78 4.38 -6.27 -12.51
N THR A 79 5.60 -6.00 -12.95
CA THR A 79 6.14 -6.50 -14.22
C THR A 79 7.52 -7.11 -14.03
N ASN A 80 7.98 -7.94 -14.96
CA ASN A 80 9.34 -8.47 -14.91
C ASN A 80 10.34 -7.33 -15.15
N ARG A 81 11.42 -7.31 -14.38
CA ARG A 81 12.56 -6.43 -14.62
C ARG A 81 13.52 -7.11 -15.60
N SER A 82 14.01 -6.37 -16.58
CA SER A 82 14.98 -6.87 -17.56
C SER A 82 16.22 -7.39 -16.84
N LYS A 83 16.89 -8.42 -17.39
CA LYS A 83 17.96 -9.14 -16.68
C LYS A 83 19.15 -8.23 -16.35
N GLU A 84 19.46 -7.31 -17.25
CA GLU A 84 20.50 -6.30 -17.14
C GLU A 84 20.24 -5.30 -16.01
N ASP A 85 18.97 -5.03 -15.70
CA ASP A 85 18.58 -4.11 -14.64
C ASP A 85 18.41 -4.79 -13.28
N GLN A 86 18.49 -6.13 -13.20
CA GLN A 86 18.36 -6.87 -11.94
C GLN A 86 19.60 -6.67 -11.07
N TYR A 87 19.38 -6.54 -9.77
CA TYR A 87 20.45 -6.32 -8.79
C TYR A 87 20.09 -7.02 -7.47
N PHE A 88 21.07 -7.15 -6.58
CA PHE A 88 20.81 -7.67 -5.24
C PHE A 88 20.18 -6.59 -4.35
N ASN A 89 19.21 -6.98 -3.52
CA ASN A 89 18.51 -6.05 -2.65
C ASN A 89 19.53 -5.35 -1.73
N PRO A 90 19.52 -4.00 -1.61
CA PRO A 90 20.51 -3.25 -0.85
C PRO A 90 20.56 -3.59 0.65
N ARG A 91 19.50 -4.23 1.17
CA ARG A 91 19.32 -4.61 2.58
C ARG A 91 19.46 -6.12 2.80
N ASN A 92 19.51 -6.91 1.72
CA ASN A 92 19.77 -8.35 1.76
C ASN A 92 20.38 -8.83 0.43
N ASN A 93 21.70 -9.03 0.44
CA ASN A 93 22.48 -9.42 -0.73
C ASN A 93 22.22 -10.86 -1.21
N HIS A 94 21.40 -11.66 -0.53
CA HIS A 94 20.99 -12.99 -1.00
C HIS A 94 19.69 -12.96 -1.80
N ARG A 95 18.98 -11.83 -1.84
CA ARG A 95 17.69 -11.69 -2.52
C ARG A 95 17.84 -10.75 -3.72
N LYS A 96 17.44 -11.23 -4.91
CA LYS A 96 17.48 -10.41 -6.13
C LYS A 96 16.20 -9.59 -6.31
N VAL A 97 16.38 -8.34 -6.71
CA VAL A 97 15.33 -7.47 -7.21
C VAL A 97 15.11 -7.77 -8.68
N VAL A 98 14.01 -8.46 -8.99
CA VAL A 98 13.71 -9.03 -10.31
C VAL A 98 12.38 -8.56 -10.90
N TYR A 99 11.63 -7.75 -10.16
CA TYR A 99 10.36 -7.18 -10.61
C TYR A 99 10.41 -5.65 -10.60
N ASN A 100 9.63 -5.03 -11.48
CA ASN A 100 9.22 -3.64 -11.34
C ASN A 100 7.82 -3.61 -10.73
N SER A 101 7.51 -2.57 -9.96
CA SER A 101 6.17 -2.39 -9.38
C SER A 101 5.81 -0.91 -9.25
N GLY A 102 4.55 -0.64 -8.90
CA GLY A 102 4.04 0.69 -8.62
C GLY A 102 3.84 0.92 -7.12
N SER A 103 4.20 2.10 -6.63
CA SER A 103 3.79 2.60 -5.32
C SER A 103 3.59 4.11 -5.37
N VAL A 104 2.53 4.59 -4.72
CA VAL A 104 2.15 5.99 -4.65
C VAL A 104 1.88 6.39 -3.21
N ARG A 105 2.12 7.66 -2.88
CA ARG A 105 1.93 8.20 -1.52
C ARG A 105 1.46 9.65 -1.54
N THR A 106 0.82 10.09 -0.46
CA THR A 106 0.33 11.47 -0.29
C THR A 106 1.25 12.38 0.53
N HIS A 107 2.44 11.90 0.91
CA HIS A 107 3.38 12.63 1.76
C HIS A 107 3.66 14.07 1.26
N GLY A 108 3.47 15.06 2.15
CA GLY A 108 3.63 16.48 1.86
C GLY A 108 2.58 17.06 0.90
N LYS A 109 1.45 16.36 0.71
CA LYS A 109 0.38 16.73 -0.24
C LYS A 109 -1.00 16.64 0.38
N VAL A 110 -1.36 15.47 0.90
CA VAL A 110 -2.64 15.21 1.56
C VAL A 110 -2.37 14.48 2.86
N GLU A 111 -2.84 15.06 3.95
CA GLU A 111 -2.66 14.56 5.31
C GLU A 111 -4.01 14.36 5.97
N PHE A 112 -4.05 13.43 6.93
CA PHE A 112 -5.25 13.01 7.61
C PHE A 112 -4.93 12.83 9.10
N LEU A 113 -5.78 13.38 9.96
CA LEU A 113 -5.70 13.15 11.40
C LEU A 113 -7.12 12.98 11.93
N TYR A 114 -7.39 11.78 12.43
CA TYR A 114 -8.69 11.30 12.91
C TYR A 114 -9.84 11.36 11.88
N GLY A 115 -10.83 10.50 12.10
CA GLY A 115 -11.98 10.33 11.24
C GLY A 115 -11.95 8.96 10.57
N LYS A 116 -12.32 8.89 9.30
CA LYS A 116 -12.33 7.63 8.54
C LYS A 116 -11.55 7.75 7.24
N LEU A 117 -10.73 6.77 6.93
CA LEU A 117 -9.99 6.64 5.68
C LEU A 117 -10.41 5.34 5.00
N GLU A 118 -10.85 5.42 3.74
CA GLU A 118 -11.35 4.28 2.96
C GLU A 118 -10.62 4.17 1.62
N MET A 119 -10.34 2.95 1.21
CA MET A 119 -9.95 2.61 -0.16
C MET A 119 -10.89 1.53 -0.69
N ARG A 120 -11.50 1.78 -1.85
CA ARG A 120 -12.23 0.76 -2.60
C ARG A 120 -11.31 0.17 -3.66
N ALA A 121 -11.01 -1.12 -3.56
CA ALA A 121 -10.10 -1.78 -4.48
C ALA A 121 -10.45 -3.25 -4.74
N LYS A 122 -10.01 -3.75 -5.89
CA LYS A 122 -9.92 -5.18 -6.20
C LYS A 122 -8.46 -5.59 -6.16
N LEU A 123 -8.12 -6.53 -5.28
CA LEU A 123 -6.73 -6.89 -4.98
C LEU A 123 -6.17 -7.87 -6.02
N PRO A 124 -4.84 -7.93 -6.19
CA PRO A 124 -4.20 -9.01 -6.93
C PRO A 124 -4.31 -10.35 -6.18
N LYS A 125 -4.06 -11.45 -6.89
CA LYS A 125 -3.87 -12.80 -6.34
C LYS A 125 -2.75 -13.53 -7.05
N GLY A 126 -2.15 -14.49 -6.35
CA GLY A 126 -1.08 -15.33 -6.87
C GLY A 126 0.18 -15.27 -6.01
N GLN A 127 1.14 -16.12 -6.33
CA GLN A 127 2.33 -16.28 -5.51
C GLN A 127 3.14 -14.97 -5.43
N GLY A 128 3.40 -14.52 -4.20
CA GLY A 128 4.36 -13.43 -3.94
C GLY A 128 3.83 -12.04 -4.20
N VAL A 129 2.56 -11.86 -4.58
CA VAL A 129 1.94 -10.53 -4.56
C VAL A 129 1.74 -10.09 -3.12
N PHE A 130 2.05 -8.83 -2.85
CA PHE A 130 1.90 -8.20 -1.54
C PHE A 130 1.36 -6.78 -1.74
N PRO A 131 0.05 -6.61 -2.01
CA PRO A 131 -0.57 -5.29 -1.99
C PRO A 131 -0.71 -4.81 -0.54
N ALA A 132 -0.50 -3.50 -0.33
CA ALA A 132 -0.68 -2.86 0.96
C ALA A 132 -1.41 -1.51 0.81
N PHE A 133 -2.28 -1.21 1.76
CA PHE A 133 -2.89 0.10 1.98
C PHE A 133 -2.72 0.46 3.45
N TRP A 134 -1.95 1.52 3.69
CA TRP A 134 -1.37 1.79 4.98
C TRP A 134 -1.02 3.27 5.12
N THR A 135 -0.71 3.69 6.33
CA THR A 135 -0.37 5.08 6.67
C THR A 135 0.85 5.14 7.57
N LEU A 136 1.56 6.28 7.52
CA LEU A 136 2.66 6.64 8.41
C LEU A 136 2.43 8.05 8.95
N GLY A 137 3.09 8.37 10.06
CA GLY A 137 3.21 9.75 10.55
C GLY A 137 3.72 10.70 9.45
N SER A 138 3.14 11.90 9.36
CA SER A 138 3.42 12.91 8.32
C SER A 138 4.90 13.28 8.21
N ASP A 139 5.61 13.22 9.33
CA ASP A 139 7.01 13.64 9.44
C ASP A 139 7.99 12.58 8.91
N PHE A 140 7.50 11.41 8.48
CA PHE A 140 8.35 10.33 7.99
C PHE A 140 8.84 10.55 6.54
N THR A 141 10.17 10.66 6.37
CA THR A 141 10.83 10.72 5.06
C THR A 141 11.39 9.37 4.60
N LEU A 142 11.32 9.11 3.28
CA LEU A 142 11.58 7.81 2.63
C LEU A 142 13.04 7.30 2.69
N ASP A 143 13.97 8.04 3.29
CA ASP A 143 15.37 7.65 3.38
C ASP A 143 15.67 6.72 4.57
N GLY A 144 14.69 6.50 5.46
CA GLY A 144 14.86 5.63 6.63
C GLY A 144 16.00 6.09 7.56
N LYS A 145 16.45 7.34 7.42
CA LYS A 145 17.50 7.98 8.21
C LYS A 145 17.05 9.40 8.51
N ILE A 146 16.01 9.51 9.33
CA ILE A 146 15.53 10.80 9.78
C ILE A 146 16.62 11.43 10.64
N ASN A 147 17.14 12.58 10.20
CA ASN A 147 17.87 13.46 11.08
C ASN A 147 16.91 13.84 12.23
N PRO A 148 17.30 13.78 13.52
CA PRO A 148 16.41 14.12 14.64
C PRO A 148 15.78 15.53 14.59
N VAL A 149 16.25 16.41 13.70
CA VAL A 149 15.64 17.72 13.40
C VAL A 149 14.42 17.62 12.45
N GLN A 150 14.20 16.49 11.78
CA GLN A 150 13.21 16.31 10.70
C GLN A 150 11.97 15.49 11.09
N GLY A 151 11.95 14.82 12.26
CA GLY A 151 10.81 14.04 12.72
C GLY A 151 11.20 12.85 13.61
N ARG A 152 10.22 11.97 13.93
CA ARG A 152 10.48 10.69 14.60
C ARG A 152 10.73 9.59 13.57
N GLY A 153 11.77 8.77 13.80
CA GLY A 153 12.06 7.56 13.01
C GLY A 153 10.95 6.51 13.12
N TRP A 154 10.96 5.54 12.20
CA TRP A 154 10.18 4.31 12.38
C TRP A 154 10.85 3.44 13.46
N PRO A 155 10.09 2.80 14.38
CA PRO A 155 8.62 2.73 14.46
C PRO A 155 7.98 3.85 15.31
N SER A 156 8.77 4.74 15.92
CA SER A 156 8.29 5.83 16.78
C SER A 156 7.34 6.84 16.10
N THR A 157 7.36 6.91 14.77
CA THR A 157 6.47 7.74 13.93
C THR A 157 5.05 7.16 13.80
N GLY A 158 4.87 5.89 14.15
CA GLY A 158 3.63 5.14 13.99
C GLY A 158 3.37 4.71 12.55
N GLU A 159 2.85 3.50 12.40
CA GLU A 159 2.36 2.91 11.16
C GLU A 159 1.01 2.25 11.39
N ILE A 160 0.09 2.42 10.46
CA ILE A 160 -1.21 1.74 10.47
C ILE A 160 -1.41 1.03 9.14
N ASP A 161 -1.31 -0.29 9.16
CA ASP A 161 -1.65 -1.16 8.04
C ASP A 161 -3.15 -1.45 8.06
N ILE A 162 -3.87 -0.81 7.15
CA ILE A 162 -5.32 -0.93 7.03
C ILE A 162 -5.67 -2.20 6.25
N MET A 163 -4.82 -2.57 5.30
CA MET A 163 -4.94 -3.81 4.53
C MET A 163 -3.58 -4.23 4.00
N GLU A 164 -3.17 -5.45 4.34
CA GLU A 164 -2.10 -6.18 3.68
C GLU A 164 -2.62 -7.54 3.23
N LEU A 165 -2.19 -8.01 2.06
CA LEU A 165 -2.46 -9.38 1.61
C LEU A 165 -1.14 -10.07 1.27
N VAL A 166 -1.01 -11.34 1.63
CA VAL A 166 0.14 -12.17 1.21
C VAL A 166 -0.36 -13.24 0.26
N GLY A 167 -0.13 -13.00 -1.04
CA GLY A 167 -0.61 -13.87 -2.10
C GLY A 167 0.13 -15.20 -2.15
N GLU A 168 -0.62 -16.26 -2.46
CA GLU A 168 -0.09 -17.62 -2.53
C GLU A 168 -0.34 -18.28 -3.89
N ARG A 169 0.46 -19.31 -4.20
CA ARG A 169 0.41 -20.00 -5.49
C ARG A 169 -0.94 -20.66 -5.76
N ASN A 170 -1.55 -21.24 -4.74
CA ASN A 170 -2.89 -21.79 -4.86
C ASN A 170 -3.90 -20.65 -4.89
N SER A 171 -4.47 -20.38 -6.07
CA SER A 171 -5.48 -19.32 -6.26
C SER A 171 -6.66 -19.38 -5.28
N ASN A 172 -6.94 -20.55 -4.71
CA ASN A 172 -8.04 -20.77 -3.76
C ASN A 172 -7.60 -20.93 -2.30
N GLY A 173 -6.30 -20.90 -1.99
CA GLY A 173 -5.89 -21.05 -0.61
C GLY A 173 -5.89 -19.74 0.18
N SER A 174 -5.44 -19.82 1.43
CA SER A 174 -5.81 -18.86 2.47
C SER A 174 -5.22 -17.47 2.24
N GLY A 175 -4.00 -17.38 1.71
CA GLY A 175 -3.31 -16.11 1.46
C GLY A 175 -4.03 -15.20 0.48
N ASN A 176 -4.66 -15.76 -0.57
CA ASN A 176 -5.45 -14.98 -1.53
C ASN A 176 -6.83 -14.54 -0.99
N LYS A 177 -7.22 -15.01 0.21
CA LYS A 177 -8.54 -14.80 0.82
C LYS A 177 -8.47 -14.08 2.16
N THR A 178 -7.26 -13.77 2.63
CA THR A 178 -7.02 -13.20 3.95
C THR A 178 -6.31 -11.87 3.79
N VAL A 179 -6.82 -10.85 4.47
CA VAL A 179 -6.12 -9.58 4.66
C VAL A 179 -5.73 -9.43 6.12
N TYR A 180 -4.61 -8.76 6.35
CA TYR A 180 -4.06 -8.48 7.67
C TYR A 180 -4.13 -6.97 7.93
N GLN A 181 -4.28 -6.63 9.21
CA GLN A 181 -4.35 -5.27 9.72
C GLN A 181 -3.43 -5.18 10.93
N THR A 182 -2.52 -4.21 10.94
CA THR A 182 -1.48 -4.14 11.97
C THR A 182 -1.22 -2.69 12.37
N LEU A 183 -0.91 -2.49 13.65
CA LEU A 183 -0.35 -1.24 14.14
C LEU A 183 1.12 -1.48 14.48
N HIS A 184 2.00 -0.61 13.99
CA HIS A 184 3.40 -0.57 14.40
C HIS A 184 3.69 0.73 15.13
N TYR A 185 4.31 0.61 16.30
CA TYR A 185 4.75 1.73 17.11
C TYR A 185 5.92 1.27 17.98
N GLY A 186 6.82 2.19 18.32
CA GLY A 186 7.90 1.93 19.26
C GLY A 186 7.93 2.96 20.37
N GLN A 187 8.49 2.56 21.51
CA GLN A 187 8.74 3.47 22.63
C GLN A 187 10.14 4.12 22.56
N SER A 188 11.00 3.66 21.64
CA SER A 188 12.34 4.23 21.39
C SER A 188 12.85 3.80 20.01
N ASP A 189 13.90 4.47 19.53
CA ASP A 189 14.54 4.18 18.22
C ASP A 189 15.24 2.80 18.16
N ASN A 190 15.34 2.08 19.29
CA ASN A 190 15.90 0.72 19.38
C ASN A 190 14.84 -0.39 19.41
N ASP A 191 13.55 -0.03 19.31
CA ASP A 191 12.46 -0.99 19.25
C ASP A 191 12.23 -1.41 17.79
N ASP A 192 12.27 -2.71 17.52
CA ASP A 192 12.01 -3.23 16.18
C ASP A 192 10.53 -3.12 15.80
N GLY A 193 9.60 -2.79 16.73
CA GLY A 193 8.20 -2.33 16.50
C GLY A 193 7.28 -3.19 15.63
N LYS A 194 7.80 -4.26 15.02
CA LYS A 194 7.20 -5.08 13.97
C LYS A 194 5.92 -5.79 14.42
N PHE A 195 5.62 -5.85 15.71
CA PHE A 195 4.44 -6.57 16.23
C PHE A 195 3.74 -5.88 17.40
N ALA A 196 3.98 -4.58 17.63
CA ALA A 196 3.46 -3.88 18.81
C ALA A 196 1.92 -3.81 18.87
N GLY A 197 1.21 -3.98 17.74
CA GLY A 197 -0.24 -3.86 17.64
C GLY A 197 -1.10 -5.11 17.85
N ARG A 198 -0.53 -6.33 17.96
CA ARG A 198 -1.29 -7.61 17.88
C ARG A 198 -2.27 -7.62 16.70
N GLY A 199 -1.73 -7.61 15.48
CA GLY A 199 -2.51 -7.49 14.25
C GLY A 199 -3.68 -8.48 14.14
N THR A 200 -4.72 -8.05 13.43
CA THR A 200 -5.92 -8.85 13.13
C THR A 200 -5.90 -9.34 11.69
N ALA A 201 -6.68 -10.37 11.41
CA ALA A 201 -6.85 -10.88 10.05
C ALA A 201 -8.33 -11.08 9.75
N PHE A 202 -8.75 -10.70 8.54
CA PHE A 202 -10.08 -10.98 8.02
C PHE A 202 -9.98 -11.92 6.83
N LYS A 203 -10.72 -13.02 6.89
CA LYS A 203 -10.76 -14.03 5.84
C LYS A 203 -12.16 -14.11 5.22
N LEU A 204 -12.22 -14.03 3.90
CA LEU A 204 -13.47 -14.24 3.16
C LEU A 204 -13.99 -15.67 3.37
N SER A 205 -15.29 -15.80 3.59
CA SER A 205 -15.97 -17.10 3.71
C SER A 205 -16.09 -17.84 2.37
N SER A 206 -16.10 -17.11 1.26
CA SER A 206 -16.12 -17.63 -0.11
C SER A 206 -15.47 -16.64 -1.08
N GLY A 207 -15.04 -17.11 -2.25
CA GLY A 207 -14.32 -16.29 -3.23
C GLY A 207 -12.94 -15.84 -2.75
N ASN A 208 -12.39 -14.82 -3.40
CA ASN A 208 -11.12 -14.16 -3.06
C ASN A 208 -11.20 -12.64 -3.37
N PHE A 209 -10.26 -11.85 -2.85
CA PHE A 209 -10.27 -10.39 -3.00
C PHE A 209 -9.99 -9.88 -4.44
N ASN A 210 -9.68 -10.78 -5.38
CA ASN A 210 -9.55 -10.47 -6.80
C ASN A 210 -10.86 -10.67 -7.58
N ASP A 211 -11.90 -11.27 -6.99
CA ASP A 211 -13.16 -11.56 -7.68
C ASP A 211 -14.07 -10.32 -7.77
N SER A 212 -13.98 -9.40 -6.79
CA SER A 212 -14.80 -8.19 -6.70
C SER A 212 -14.06 -7.04 -6.04
N TYR A 213 -14.60 -5.83 -6.15
CA TYR A 213 -14.13 -4.71 -5.35
C TYR A 213 -14.59 -4.86 -3.90
N HIS A 214 -13.71 -4.50 -2.98
CA HIS A 214 -13.95 -4.45 -1.54
C HIS A 214 -13.53 -3.08 -1.01
N THR A 215 -14.14 -2.66 0.09
CA THR A 215 -13.74 -1.45 0.81
C THR A 215 -12.88 -1.83 2.00
N PHE A 216 -11.69 -1.25 2.09
CA PHE A 216 -10.77 -1.37 3.21
C PHE A 216 -10.73 -0.03 3.93
N SER A 217 -10.97 -0.03 5.23
CA SER A 217 -11.18 1.21 5.97
C SER A 217 -10.60 1.15 7.37
N ILE A 218 -10.19 2.31 7.87
CA ILE A 218 -9.96 2.56 9.29
C ILE A 218 -10.88 3.67 9.78
N ASP A 219 -11.45 3.46 10.95
CA ASP A 219 -12.04 4.52 11.76
C ASP A 219 -11.03 4.87 12.87
N TRP A 220 -10.46 6.07 12.81
CA TRP A 220 -9.44 6.56 13.72
C TRP A 220 -9.98 7.66 14.63
N TYR A 221 -10.09 7.35 15.92
CA TYR A 221 -10.62 8.27 16.92
C TYR A 221 -9.50 8.77 17.85
N LYS A 222 -9.78 9.88 18.55
CA LYS A 222 -8.92 10.44 19.59
C LYS A 222 -9.02 9.62 20.88
#